data_AF-A0A832FHC0-F1
#
_entry.id   AF-A0A832FHC0-F1
#
_cell.length_a   1.000
_cell.length_b   1.000
_cell.length_c   1.000
_cell.angle_alpha   90.00
_cell.angle_beta   90.00
_cell.angle_gamma   90.00
#
_symmetry.space_group_name_H-M   'P 1'
#
loop_
_entity.id
_entity.type
_entity.pdbx_description
1 polymer ?
#
loop_
_entity_poly.entity_id
_entity_poly.type
_entity_poly.pdbx_seq_one_letter_code
_entity_poly.pdbx_strand_id
1 'polypeptide(L)'
;MRRRLKTLLAAAIPPEELNAIYNSYDIIGDIAVIRLNENSKKYGQIIAETIMKVHKNVKTVLAQVSPIHGDFRLRKLEYIAGENKTKTVHRESECIFAVDL
;
A
#
# COMPACT_ATOMS: atom_id res chain seq x y z
N MET A 1 -4.06 -6.15 18.61
CA MET A 1 -4.41 -4.71 18.73
C MET A 1 -4.32 -4.07 17.34
N ARG A 2 -5.43 -3.68 16.70
CA ARG A 2 -5.40 -2.99 15.39
C ARG A 2 -4.82 -1.59 15.58
N ARG A 3 -3.51 -1.41 15.40
CA ARG A 3 -2.89 -0.08 15.39
C ARG A 3 -3.23 0.58 14.06
N ARG A 4 -3.87 1.76 14.11
CA ARG A 4 -4.18 2.54 12.90
C ARG A 4 -2.89 3.11 12.32
N LEU A 5 -2.76 3.10 10.99
CA LEU A 5 -1.57 3.58 10.28
C LEU A 5 -1.25 5.04 10.66
N LYS A 6 -2.27 5.91 10.71
CA LYS A 6 -2.10 7.32 11.12
C LYS A 6 -1.48 7.48 12.51
N THR A 7 -1.82 6.61 13.46
CA THR A 7 -1.26 6.66 14.83
C THR A 7 0.23 6.35 14.84
N LEU A 8 0.69 5.45 13.97
CA LEU A 8 2.10 5.12 13.85
C LEU A 8 2.89 6.22 13.13
N LEU A 9 2.25 6.85 12.14
CA LEU A 9 2.84 7.95 11.39
C LEU A 9 2.88 9.26 12.18
N ALA A 10 2.04 9.43 13.21
CA ALA A 10 2.01 10.64 14.03
C ALA A 10 3.33 10.96 14.76
N ALA A 11 4.21 9.97 14.91
CA ALA A 11 5.55 10.18 15.45
C ALA A 11 6.53 10.81 14.43
N ALA A 12 6.24 10.72 13.13
CA ALA A 12 7.14 11.13 12.05
C ALA A 12 6.55 12.22 11.14
N ILE A 13 5.23 12.40 11.14
CA ILE A 13 4.51 13.31 10.25
C ILE A 13 3.68 14.28 11.08
N PRO A 14 3.72 15.59 10.79
CA PRO A 14 2.95 16.59 11.53
C PRO A 14 1.44 16.36 11.37
N PRO A 15 0.64 16.72 12.40
CA PRO A 15 -0.78 16.38 12.46
C PRO A 15 -1.62 16.98 11.33
N GLU A 16 -1.26 18.16 10.85
CA GLU A 16 -1.87 18.82 9.68
C GLU A 16 -1.78 17.97 8.41
N GLU A 17 -0.65 17.30 8.19
CA GLU A 17 -0.38 16.50 6.99
C GLU A 17 -0.91 15.07 7.11
N LEU A 18 -1.07 14.55 8.34
CA LEU A 18 -1.69 13.23 8.57
C LEU A 18 -3.12 13.15 8.03
N ASN A 19 -3.83 14.27 7.94
CA ASN A 19 -5.17 14.32 7.38
C ASN A 19 -5.18 14.00 5.87
N ALA A 20 -4.12 14.38 5.15
CA ALA A 20 -3.97 14.09 3.74
C ALA A 20 -3.67 12.60 3.44
N ILE A 21 -3.25 11.81 4.44
CA ILE A 21 -2.89 10.40 4.25
C ILE A 21 -4.13 9.51 4.33
N TYR A 22 -4.29 8.61 3.36
CA TYR A 22 -5.30 7.56 3.42
C TYR A 22 -4.94 6.52 4.48
N ASN A 23 -5.90 6.17 5.33
CA ASN A 23 -5.66 5.16 6.37
C ASN A 23 -5.90 3.71 5.86
N SER A 24 -6.64 3.57 4.76
CA SER A 24 -6.95 2.28 4.12
C SER A 24 -5.91 1.96 3.05
N TYR A 25 -5.52 0.69 2.98
CA TYR A 25 -4.68 0.10 1.95
C TYR A 25 -5.06 -1.37 1.81
N ASP A 26 -4.75 -1.95 0.65
CA ASP A 26 -5.05 -3.34 0.33
C ASP A 26 -3.79 -4.19 0.50
N ILE A 27 -3.92 -5.42 0.99
CA ILE A 27 -2.83 -6.41 1.04
C ILE A 27 -3.23 -7.60 0.18
N ILE A 28 -2.47 -7.85 -0.87
CA ILE A 28 -2.63 -8.95 -1.81
C ILE A 28 -1.43 -9.87 -1.68
N GLY A 29 -1.58 -10.90 -0.83
CA GLY A 29 -0.51 -11.87 -0.56
C GLY A 29 0.61 -11.18 0.24
N ASP A 30 1.79 -11.04 -0.36
CA ASP A 30 2.92 -10.29 0.21
C ASP A 30 3.12 -8.89 -0.38
N ILE A 31 2.14 -8.37 -1.14
CA ILE A 31 2.18 -7.02 -1.73
C ILE A 31 1.13 -6.13 -1.06
N ALA A 32 1.50 -4.92 -0.64
CA ALA A 32 0.55 -3.90 -0.19
C ALA A 32 0.36 -2.82 -1.27
N VAL A 33 -0.88 -2.42 -1.52
CA VAL A 33 -1.22 -1.34 -2.45
C VAL A 33 -1.78 -0.16 -1.69
N ILE A 34 -1.11 0.99 -1.77
CA ILE A 34 -1.48 2.24 -1.11
C ILE A 34 -2.00 3.26 -2.12
N ARG A 35 -2.76 4.24 -1.62
CA ARG A 35 -3.16 5.42 -2.40
C ARG A 35 -2.48 6.64 -1.81
N LEU A 36 -1.96 7.48 -2.69
CA LEU A 36 -1.30 8.74 -2.33
C LEU A 36 -1.93 9.87 -3.14
N ASN A 37 -2.29 10.95 -2.46
CA ASN A 37 -2.60 12.24 -3.10
C ASN A 37 -1.33 13.09 -3.20
N GLU A 38 -1.41 14.23 -3.89
CA GLU A 38 -0.29 15.16 -4.11
C GLU A 38 0.45 15.50 -2.80
N ASN A 39 -0.28 15.79 -1.72
CA ASN A 39 0.29 16.14 -0.42
C ASN A 39 0.98 14.95 0.29
N SER A 40 0.48 13.72 0.10
CA SER A 40 1.03 12.52 0.75
C SER A 40 2.12 11.81 -0.03
N LYS A 41 2.32 12.13 -1.33
CA LYS A 41 3.38 11.55 -2.16
C LYS A 41 4.76 11.62 -1.50
N LYS A 42 5.11 12.76 -0.90
CA LYS A 42 6.40 12.96 -0.21
C LYS A 42 6.59 12.05 1.00
N TYR A 43 5.51 11.54 1.57
CA TYR A 43 5.54 10.59 2.68
C TYR A 43 5.46 9.12 2.23
N GLY A 44 5.38 8.86 0.92
CA GLY A 44 5.20 7.51 0.37
C GLY A 44 6.18 6.48 0.93
N GLN A 45 7.46 6.84 1.02
CA GLN A 45 8.50 5.97 1.58
C GLN A 45 8.24 5.63 3.05
N ILE A 46 8.01 6.64 3.90
CA ILE A 46 7.77 6.46 5.33
C ILE A 46 6.49 5.64 5.56
N ILE A 47 5.45 5.89 4.77
CA ILE A 47 4.19 5.13 4.80
C ILE A 47 4.46 3.66 4.47
N ALA A 48 5.18 3.40 3.37
CA ALA A 48 5.50 2.04 2.93
C ALA A 48 6.34 1.28 3.96
N GLU A 49 7.39 1.89 4.48
CA GLU A 49 8.22 1.31 5.53
C GLU A 49 7.42 1.03 6.81
N THR A 50 6.50 1.93 7.17
CA THR A 50 5.62 1.72 8.32
C THR A 50 4.70 0.52 8.10
N ILE A 51 4.13 0.37 6.90
CA ILE A 51 3.28 -0.77 6.55
C ILE A 51 4.08 -2.08 6.64
N MET A 52 5.30 -2.13 6.08
CA MET A 52 6.17 -3.31 6.15
C MET A 52 6.61 -3.63 7.59
N LYS A 53 6.82 -2.60 8.43
CA LYS A 53 7.13 -2.79 9.85
C LYS A 53 5.97 -3.44 10.60
N VAL A 54 4.73 -3.05 10.30
CA VAL A 54 3.50 -3.58 10.91
C VAL A 54 3.16 -4.97 10.39
N HIS A 55 3.23 -5.16 9.07
CA HIS A 55 2.86 -6.40 8.39
C HIS A 55 4.12 -7.10 7.88
N LYS A 56 4.67 -7.99 8.71
CA LYS A 56 5.93 -8.69 8.41
C LYS A 56 5.90 -9.57 7.17
N ASN A 57 4.70 -9.96 6.72
CA ASN A 57 4.52 -10.71 5.48
C ASN A 57 4.58 -9.82 4.23
N VAL A 58 4.42 -8.50 4.35
CA VAL A 58 4.49 -7.58 3.22
C VAL A 58 5.94 -7.36 2.84
N LYS A 59 6.28 -7.73 1.61
CA LYS A 59 7.62 -7.60 1.04
C LYS A 59 7.71 -6.52 -0.03
N THR A 60 6.58 -6.09 -0.59
CA THR A 60 6.52 -5.05 -1.61
C THR A 60 5.39 -4.08 -1.30
N VAL A 61 5.64 -2.78 -1.50
CA VAL A 61 4.61 -1.74 -1.43
C VAL A 61 4.54 -1.00 -2.75
N LEU A 62 3.35 -0.93 -3.33
CA LEU A 62 3.04 -0.23 -4.58
C LEU A 62 2.05 0.91 -4.31
N ALA A 63 2.16 2.01 -5.05
CA ALA A 63 1.20 3.11 -5.04
C ALA A 63 0.29 3.05 -6.28
N GLN A 64 -1.02 3.10 -6.05
CA GLN A 64 -1.98 3.29 -7.14
C GLN A 64 -1.98 4.75 -7.58
N VAL A 65 -1.62 5.00 -8.84
CA VAL A 65 -1.45 6.36 -9.38
C VAL A 65 -2.44 6.73 -10.48
N SER A 66 -3.30 5.80 -10.89
CA SER A 66 -4.39 6.08 -11.81
C SER A 66 -5.74 5.53 -11.30
N PRO A 67 -6.86 6.10 -11.78
CA PRO A 67 -8.14 5.40 -11.71
C PRO A 67 -8.11 4.11 -12.53
N ILE A 68 -9.16 3.30 -12.33
CA ILE A 68 -9.45 2.13 -13.15
C ILE A 68 -9.75 2.58 -14.57
N HIS A 69 -9.18 1.92 -15.58
CA HIS A 69 -9.42 2.24 -16.97
C HIS A 69 -9.34 1.00 -17.87
N GLY A 70 -9.88 1.14 -19.10
CA GLY A 70 -9.91 0.08 -20.11
C GLY A 70 -10.89 -1.05 -19.80
N ASP A 71 -11.12 -1.91 -20.78
CA ASP A 71 -12.06 -3.04 -20.67
C ASP A 71 -11.59 -4.10 -19.66
N PHE A 72 -10.27 -4.24 -19.52
CA PHE A 72 -9.64 -5.11 -18.52
C PHE A 72 -9.60 -4.49 -17.11
N ARG A 73 -10.13 -3.27 -16.93
CA ARG A 73 -10.21 -2.56 -15.65
C ARG A 73 -8.87 -2.47 -14.91
N LEU A 74 -7.80 -2.16 -15.63
CA LEU A 74 -6.45 -2.04 -15.09
C LEU A 74 -6.26 -0.72 -14.32
N ARG A 75 -5.26 -0.71 -13.44
CA ARG A 75 -4.80 0.47 -12.70
C ARG A 75 -3.29 0.58 -12.88
N LYS A 76 -2.75 1.79 -12.95
CA LYS A 76 -1.30 2.00 -12.92
C LYS A 76 -0.81 1.94 -11.48
N LEU A 77 0.19 1.10 -11.25
CA LEU A 77 0.88 0.93 -9.97
C LEU A 77 2.33 1.36 -10.12
N GLU A 78 2.84 2.10 -9.14
CA GLU A 78 4.25 2.49 -9.05
C GLU A 78 4.90 1.85 -7.83
N TYR A 79 6.11 1.35 -8.00
CA TYR A 79 6.88 0.78 -6.89
C TYR A 79 7.30 1.86 -5.90
N ILE A 80 7.15 1.59 -4.59
CA ILE A 80 7.56 2.49 -3.51
C ILE A 80 8.69 1.86 -2.68
N ALA A 81 8.50 0.66 -2.15
CA ALA A 81 9.48 0.04 -1.25
C ALA A 81 9.46 -1.49 -1.27
N GLY A 82 10.59 -2.09 -0.84
CA GLY A 82 10.77 -3.52 -0.68
C GLY A 82 11.34 -4.22 -1.91
N GLU A 83 10.82 -5.41 -2.22
CA GLU A 83 11.19 -6.13 -3.44
C GLU A 83 10.42 -5.58 -4.63
N ASN A 84 11.09 -5.20 -5.73
CA ASN A 84 10.41 -4.67 -6.90
C ASN A 84 9.75 -5.81 -7.72
N LYS A 85 8.48 -6.09 -7.42
CA LYS A 85 7.67 -7.12 -8.08
C LYS A 85 6.17 -6.79 -8.08
N THR A 86 5.44 -7.40 -9.00
CA THR A 86 3.97 -7.28 -9.14
C THR A 86 3.25 -8.61 -8.98
N LYS A 87 3.99 -9.73 -9.02
CA LYS A 87 3.44 -11.10 -8.91
C LYS A 87 3.39 -11.57 -7.46
N THR A 88 2.28 -12.18 -7.08
CA THR A 88 2.03 -12.68 -5.73
C THR A 88 1.02 -13.83 -5.73
N VAL A 89 0.97 -14.55 -4.61
CA VAL A 89 -0.05 -15.56 -4.34
C VAL A 89 -0.91 -15.06 -3.18
N HIS A 90 -2.17 -14.78 -3.47
CA HIS A 90 -3.15 -14.34 -2.49
C HIS A 90 -3.98 -15.54 -1.99
N ARG A 91 -4.26 -15.56 -0.70
CA ARG A 91 -5.17 -16.53 -0.09
C ARG A 91 -6.38 -15.79 0.42
N GLU A 92 -7.55 -16.17 -0.08
CA GLU A 92 -8.82 -15.64 0.39
C GLU A 92 -9.78 -16.82 0.58
N SER A 93 -10.36 -16.92 1.78
CA SER A 93 -11.12 -18.10 2.21
C SER A 93 -10.28 -19.38 2.03
N GLU A 94 -10.80 -20.37 1.30
CA GLU A 94 -10.11 -21.64 1.02
C GLU A 94 -9.45 -21.66 -0.37
N CYS A 95 -9.39 -20.51 -1.05
CA CYS A 95 -8.85 -20.40 -2.40
C CYS A 95 -7.46 -19.77 -2.42
N ILE A 96 -6.66 -20.18 -3.41
CA ILE A 96 -5.32 -19.65 -3.66
C ILE A 96 -5.30 -19.06 -5.07
N PHE A 97 -4.97 -17.78 -5.18
CA PHE A 97 -4.96 -17.02 -6.43
C PHE A 97 -3.54 -16.56 -6.74
N ALA A 98 -2.99 -17.03 -7.87
CA ALA A 98 -1.77 -16.44 -8.43
C ALA A 98 -2.18 -15.22 -9.28
N VAL A 99 -1.67 -14.05 -8.93
CA VAL A 99 -2.04 -12.78 -9.58
C VAL A 99 -0.80 -11.97 -9.94
N ASP A 100 -0.93 -11.17 -10.99
CA ASP A 100 0.01 -10.13 -11.41
C ASP A 100 -0.74 -8.81 -11.38
N LEU A 101 -0.28 -7.88 -10.53
CA LEU A 101 -0.95 -6.63 -10.20
C LEU A 101 -0.69 -5.51 -11.19
#